data_AF-A0A533YR25-F1
#
_entry.id   AF-A0A533YR25-F1
#
_cell.length_a   1.000
_cell.length_b   1.000
_cell.length_c   1.000
_cell.angle_alpha   90.00
_cell.angle_beta   90.00
_cell.angle_gamma   90.00
#
_symmetry.space_group_name_H-M   'P 1'
#
loop_
_entity.id
_entity.type
_entity.pdbx_description
1 polymer ?
#
loop_
_entity_poly.entity_id
_entity_poly.type
_entity_poly.pdbx_seq_one_letter_code
_entity_poly.pdbx_strand_id
1 'polypeptide(L)'
;MASMLGITPVGLGELVYDDGTTNPTNGRMVKELVGFADSALSGYYQSSVHLYPSPQVFKSLDSAIANINAAFEGPMDTTSFGTSLVLKGTRQLGSVSCLRANPGIVPATLDRVNAGLTESPLDYQLYQNFPNPFNPSTTIQFDLPQPSMVTLKIYNMLGQEIATLADNQQLEDGYQEFTFDARNIASGAYFYRLSATGIPSDDNDQQSALYTITRKMLFLK
;
A
#
# COMPACT_ATOMS: atom_id res chain seq x y z
N MET A 1 15.80 9.42 19.98
CA MET A 1 15.56 7.96 20.13
C MET A 1 14.94 7.27 18.90
N ALA A 2 14.31 7.97 17.93
CA ALA A 2 13.75 7.34 16.72
C ALA A 2 14.79 6.97 15.63
N SER A 3 15.92 7.69 15.55
CA SER A 3 16.98 7.47 14.56
C SER A 3 17.84 6.22 14.84
N MET A 4 18.14 5.92 16.12
CA MET A 4 18.86 4.69 16.51
C MET A 4 18.04 3.40 16.36
N LEU A 5 16.73 3.51 16.14
CA LEU A 5 15.82 2.36 15.99
C LEU A 5 15.54 2.01 14.51
N GLY A 6 16.16 2.71 13.54
CA GLY A 6 15.95 2.44 12.11
C GLY A 6 14.54 2.77 11.60
N ILE A 7 13.77 3.60 12.33
CA ILE A 7 12.37 3.92 12.00
C ILE A 7 12.27 5.11 11.03
N THR A 8 13.36 5.86 10.82
CA THR A 8 13.36 6.91 9.78
C THR A 8 13.55 6.26 8.41
N PRO A 9 12.63 6.45 7.44
CA PRO A 9 12.83 5.97 6.09
C PRO A 9 14.15 6.52 5.54
N VAL A 10 14.88 5.63 4.89
CA VAL A 10 16.14 5.90 4.20
C VAL A 10 15.96 7.09 3.24
N GLY A 11 16.77 8.15 3.40
CA GLY A 11 16.64 9.38 2.62
C GLY A 11 17.03 10.64 3.38
N LEU A 12 16.16 11.15 4.28
CA LEU A 12 16.36 12.45 4.95
C LEU A 12 17.49 12.43 5.99
N GLY A 13 17.58 11.35 6.78
CA GLY A 13 18.56 11.25 7.88
C GLY A 13 20.02 11.23 7.40
N GLU A 14 20.26 10.83 6.16
CA GLU A 14 21.59 10.69 5.53
C GLU A 14 22.05 11.95 4.78
N LEU A 15 21.18 12.96 4.69
CA LEU A 15 21.56 14.25 4.10
C LEU A 15 22.53 14.98 5.03
N VAL A 16 23.53 15.62 4.44
CA VAL A 16 24.49 16.46 5.16
C VAL A 16 23.94 17.87 5.21
N TYR A 17 23.85 18.42 6.42
CA TYR A 17 23.46 19.81 6.64
C TYR A 17 24.66 20.74 6.46
N ASP A 18 24.45 21.82 5.69
CA ASP A 18 25.44 22.86 5.49
C ASP A 18 24.77 24.15 5.00
N ASP A 19 24.71 25.17 5.86
CA ASP A 19 24.17 26.49 5.50
C ASP A 19 25.21 27.49 4.98
N GLY A 20 26.45 27.04 4.72
CA GLY A 20 27.54 27.88 4.22
C GLY A 20 28.18 28.78 5.27
N THR A 21 27.80 28.67 6.55
CA THR A 21 28.41 29.41 7.66
C THR A 21 29.42 28.56 8.43
N THR A 22 30.25 29.17 9.28
CA THR A 22 31.17 28.43 10.16
C THR A 22 30.47 28.15 11.48
N ASN A 23 29.87 26.97 11.62
CA ASN A 23 29.14 26.58 12.84
C ASN A 23 29.36 25.08 13.15
N PRO A 24 29.08 24.63 14.39
CA PRO A 24 29.34 23.24 14.80
C PRO A 24 28.31 22.22 14.26
N THR A 25 27.25 22.68 13.60
CA THR A 25 26.21 21.83 12.99
C THR A 25 26.49 21.49 11.52
N ASN A 26 27.28 22.31 10.83
CA ASN A 26 27.63 22.09 9.43
C ASN A 26 28.53 20.86 9.24
N GLY A 27 28.31 20.14 8.15
CA GLY A 27 29.02 18.90 7.83
C GLY A 27 28.51 17.67 8.56
N ARG A 28 27.53 17.81 9.46
CA ARG A 28 26.86 16.68 10.13
C ARG A 28 25.69 16.16 9.31
N MET A 29 25.42 14.87 9.41
CA MET A 29 24.18 14.31 8.87
C MET A 29 22.98 14.73 9.72
N VAL A 30 21.79 14.86 9.11
CA VAL A 30 20.56 15.22 9.83
C VAL A 30 20.31 14.27 11.01
N LYS A 31 20.61 12.97 10.86
CA LYS A 31 20.49 12.00 11.95
C LYS A 31 21.47 12.24 13.10
N GLU A 32 22.63 12.84 12.84
CA GLU A 32 23.66 13.15 13.84
C GLU A 32 23.38 14.47 14.57
N LEU A 33 22.59 15.38 13.96
CA LEU A 33 22.15 16.61 14.62
C LEU A 33 21.32 16.30 15.87
N VAL A 34 20.56 15.21 15.88
CA VAL A 34 19.79 14.79 17.05
C VAL A 34 20.71 14.38 18.20
N GLY A 35 21.75 13.58 17.92
CA GLY A 35 22.73 13.20 18.93
C GLY A 35 23.56 14.39 19.41
N PHE A 36 23.84 15.34 18.52
CA PHE A 36 24.48 16.59 18.88
C PHE A 36 23.61 17.47 19.79
N ALA A 37 22.32 17.60 19.47
CA ALA A 37 21.36 18.32 20.30
C ALA A 37 21.25 17.69 21.69
N ASP A 38 21.12 16.37 21.75
CA ASP A 38 21.05 15.62 23.01
C ASP A 38 22.31 15.84 23.85
N SER A 39 23.50 15.72 23.24
CA SER A 39 24.77 16.01 23.91
C SER A 39 24.91 17.47 24.36
N ALA A 40 24.36 18.42 23.61
CA ALA A 40 24.41 19.84 23.97
C ALA A 40 23.47 20.15 25.14
N LEU A 41 22.28 19.54 25.16
CA LEU A 41 21.29 19.67 26.22
C LEU A 41 21.68 18.91 27.48
N SER A 42 22.36 17.76 27.35
CA SER A 42 22.85 16.98 28.48
C SER A 42 24.03 17.63 29.18
N GLY A 43 24.71 18.59 28.53
CA GLY A 43 26.00 19.12 28.98
C GLY A 43 27.09 18.04 29.02
N TYR A 44 28.27 18.42 29.50
CA TYR A 44 29.41 17.53 29.67
C TYR A 44 30.10 17.80 31.01
N TYR A 45 30.83 16.80 31.52
CA TYR A 45 31.62 16.95 32.74
C TYR A 45 33.06 17.31 32.41
N GLN A 46 33.58 18.34 33.07
CA GLN A 46 35.00 18.68 33.07
C GLN A 46 35.48 18.79 34.52
N SER A 47 36.37 17.89 34.94
CA SER A 47 36.95 17.86 36.30
C SER A 47 35.89 17.98 37.42
N SER A 48 34.81 17.19 37.31
CA SER A 48 33.67 17.15 38.26
C SER A 48 32.69 18.33 38.20
N VAL A 49 32.87 19.27 37.29
CA VAL A 49 31.90 20.36 37.02
C VAL A 49 31.06 20.00 35.80
N HIS A 50 29.73 20.09 35.94
CA HIS A 50 28.82 19.96 34.82
C HIS A 50 28.73 21.29 34.06
N LEU A 51 29.10 21.28 32.79
CA LEU A 51 29.18 22.45 31.94
C LEU A 51 28.28 22.27 30.72
N TYR A 52 27.74 23.38 30.24
CA TYR A 52 26.96 23.40 29.00
C TYR A 52 27.78 24.09 27.90
N PRO A 53 27.54 23.73 26.63
CA PRO A 53 28.08 24.46 25.50
C PRO A 53 27.71 25.95 25.54
N SER A 54 28.46 26.77 24.80
CA SER A 54 28.18 28.20 24.74
C SER A 54 26.80 28.47 24.11
N PRO A 55 26.14 29.60 24.44
CA PRO A 55 24.85 29.98 23.85
C PRO A 55 24.82 29.97 22.32
N GLN A 56 25.98 30.15 21.66
CA GLN A 56 26.08 30.16 20.20
C GLN A 56 25.91 28.76 19.58
N VAL A 57 26.21 27.70 20.33
CA VAL A 57 25.97 26.33 19.90
C VAL A 57 24.47 26.07 19.81
N PHE A 58 23.69 26.51 20.80
CA PHE A 58 22.23 26.39 20.79
C PHE A 58 21.58 27.22 19.68
N LYS A 59 22.09 28.44 19.41
CA LYS A 59 21.62 29.24 18.27
C LYS A 59 21.91 28.57 16.92
N SER A 60 23.07 27.94 16.79
CA SER A 60 23.43 27.22 15.56
C SER A 60 22.50 26.01 15.35
N LEU A 61 22.17 25.30 16.43
CA LEU A 61 21.20 24.19 16.40
C LEU A 61 19.79 24.67 16.01
N ASP A 62 19.32 25.76 16.61
CA ASP A 62 18.01 26.36 16.31
C ASP A 62 17.91 26.80 14.85
N SER A 63 18.93 27.51 14.34
CA SER A 63 19.03 27.88 12.93
C SER A 63 19.04 26.66 12.00
N ALA A 64 19.75 25.59 12.37
CA ALA A 64 19.78 24.37 11.58
C ALA A 64 18.41 23.70 11.48
N ILE A 65 17.69 23.60 12.60
CA ILE A 65 16.33 23.05 12.63
C ILE A 65 15.38 23.92 11.81
N ALA A 66 15.43 25.25 11.98
CA ALA A 66 14.59 26.19 11.24
C ALA A 66 14.83 26.10 9.72
N ASN A 67 16.10 26.05 9.30
CA ASN A 67 16.47 25.92 7.89
C ASN A 67 16.01 24.59 7.27
N ILE A 68 16.10 23.50 8.03
CA ILE A 68 15.60 22.18 7.58
C ILE A 68 14.08 22.20 7.45
N ASN A 69 13.35 22.74 8.44
CA ASN A 69 11.89 22.84 8.37
C ASN A 69 11.46 23.70 7.17
N ALA A 70 12.05 24.89 7.03
CA ALA A 70 11.77 25.79 5.91
C ALA A 70 12.10 25.19 4.54
N ALA A 71 13.06 24.26 4.46
CA ALA A 71 13.37 23.56 3.22
C ALA A 71 12.25 22.63 2.73
N PHE A 72 11.41 22.15 3.66
CA PHE A 72 10.30 21.23 3.37
C PHE A 72 8.91 21.85 3.58
N GLU A 73 8.84 23.09 4.05
CA GLU A 73 7.60 23.86 4.16
C GLU A 73 7.03 24.18 2.76
N GLY A 74 5.76 23.84 2.53
CA GLY A 74 5.05 24.11 1.29
C GLY A 74 3.82 23.22 1.11
N PRO A 75 2.89 23.58 0.22
CA PRO A 75 1.79 22.68 -0.13
C PRO A 75 2.38 21.41 -0.74
N MET A 76 1.99 20.25 -0.21
CA MET A 76 2.30 18.98 -0.89
C MET A 76 1.57 18.94 -2.22
N ASP A 77 2.32 18.87 -3.32
CA ASP A 77 1.74 18.78 -4.66
C ASP A 77 1.11 17.39 -4.85
N THR A 78 -0.20 17.32 -4.67
CA THR A 78 -1.00 16.13 -4.96
C THR A 78 -1.46 16.24 -6.41
N THR A 79 -0.61 15.86 -7.36
CA THR A 79 -1.09 15.65 -8.73
C THR A 79 -1.87 14.34 -8.78
N SER A 80 -3.19 14.44 -8.66
CA SER A 80 -4.13 13.37 -9.00
C SER A 80 -4.36 13.37 -10.50
N PHE A 81 -4.01 12.27 -11.17
CA PHE A 81 -4.60 11.92 -12.45
C PHE A 81 -4.91 10.43 -12.48
N GLY A 82 -6.20 10.11 -12.48
CA GLY A 82 -6.77 8.86 -12.94
C GLY A 82 -6.74 7.68 -11.98
N THR A 83 -5.57 7.27 -11.47
CA THR A 83 -5.44 5.93 -10.88
C THR A 83 -4.35 5.76 -9.82
N SER A 84 -3.58 6.79 -9.46
CA SER A 84 -2.56 6.66 -8.41
C SER A 84 -2.35 7.98 -7.68
N LEU A 85 -2.56 7.98 -6.36
CA LEU A 85 -2.22 9.12 -5.51
C LEU A 85 -0.69 9.22 -5.42
N VAL A 86 -0.09 10.07 -6.26
CA VAL A 86 1.35 10.34 -6.19
C VAL A 86 1.55 11.55 -5.28
N LEU A 87 2.00 11.30 -4.05
CA LEU A 87 2.57 12.33 -3.19
C LEU A 87 3.90 12.77 -3.78
N LYS A 88 3.93 13.92 -4.46
CA LYS A 88 5.20 14.56 -4.80
C LYS A 88 5.71 15.26 -3.54
N GLY A 89 7.00 15.08 -3.24
CA GLY A 89 7.65 15.85 -2.18
C GLY A 89 7.50 17.35 -2.42
N THR A 90 7.47 18.15 -1.35
CA THR A 90 7.25 19.60 -1.42
C THR A 90 8.33 20.33 -2.24
N ARG A 91 9.54 19.77 -2.31
CA ARG A 91 10.69 20.38 -2.99
C ARG A 91 11.73 19.34 -3.42
N GLN A 92 12.37 19.54 -4.58
CA GLN A 92 13.52 18.71 -5.00
C GLN A 92 14.76 19.07 -4.19
N LEU A 93 15.54 18.07 -3.77
CA LEU A 93 16.78 18.27 -2.99
C LEU A 93 17.77 19.23 -3.66
N GLY A 94 17.90 19.19 -4.99
CA GLY A 94 18.80 20.09 -5.74
C GLY A 94 18.43 21.57 -5.64
N SER A 95 17.22 21.91 -5.18
CA SER A 95 16.81 23.29 -4.94
C SER A 95 16.95 23.71 -3.48
N VAL A 96 17.26 22.79 -2.56
CA VAL A 96 17.50 23.08 -1.14
C VAL A 96 18.96 23.44 -0.95
N SER A 97 19.24 24.66 -0.48
CA SER A 97 20.62 25.15 -0.31
C SER A 97 21.32 24.56 0.90
N CYS A 98 20.59 24.26 1.98
CA CYS A 98 21.15 23.85 3.27
C CYS A 98 21.36 22.34 3.42
N LEU A 99 20.98 21.54 2.41
CA LEU A 99 21.06 20.08 2.45
C LEU A 99 21.69 19.54 1.17
N ARG A 100 22.63 18.61 1.33
CA ARG A 100 23.22 17.87 0.21
C ARG A 100 23.20 16.37 0.45
N ALA A 101 23.17 15.60 -0.64
CA ALA A 101 23.36 14.16 -0.56
C ALA A 101 24.76 13.84 -0.04
N ASN A 102 24.87 12.85 0.84
CA ASN A 102 26.16 12.30 1.25
C ASN A 102 26.68 11.36 0.13
N PRO A 103 27.79 11.69 -0.56
CA PRO A 103 28.28 10.86 -1.68
C PRO A 103 28.79 9.49 -1.24
N GLY A 104 29.06 9.27 0.05
CA GLY A 104 29.49 7.99 0.61
C GLY A 104 28.33 7.03 0.94
N ILE A 105 27.08 7.46 0.75
CA ILE A 105 25.89 6.68 1.06
C ILE A 105 25.10 6.53 -0.23
N VAL A 106 24.95 5.29 -0.71
CA VAL A 106 24.00 5.00 -1.78
C VAL A 106 22.61 5.28 -1.21
N PRO A 107 21.86 6.27 -1.73
CA PRO A 107 20.49 6.47 -1.30
C PRO A 107 19.76 5.16 -1.51
N ALA A 108 19.03 4.68 -0.51
CA ALA A 108 18.10 3.60 -0.80
C ALA A 108 17.18 4.13 -1.89
N THR A 109 17.21 3.47 -3.04
CA THR A 109 16.16 3.67 -4.02
C THR A 109 14.91 3.26 -3.27
N LEU A 110 13.97 4.20 -3.11
CA LEU A 110 12.59 3.79 -2.85
C LEU A 110 12.21 3.05 -4.13
N ASP A 111 12.53 1.76 -4.18
CA ASP A 111 11.83 0.86 -5.07
C ASP A 111 10.38 1.13 -4.74
N ARG A 112 9.64 1.61 -5.74
CA ARG A 112 8.21 1.82 -5.61
C ARG A 112 7.72 0.53 -4.99
N VAL A 113 7.28 0.59 -3.74
CA VAL A 113 6.59 -0.53 -3.15
C VAL A 113 5.34 -0.58 -4.01
N ASN A 114 5.38 -1.43 -5.04
CA ASN A 114 4.18 -2.06 -5.57
C ASN A 114 3.69 -2.91 -4.39
N ALA A 115 3.24 -2.25 -3.32
CA ALA A 115 2.12 -2.74 -2.55
C ALA A 115 1.13 -2.96 -3.65
N GLY A 116 0.90 -4.24 -3.99
CA GLY A 116 0.01 -4.60 -5.07
C GLY A 116 -1.21 -3.73 -4.87
N LEU A 117 -1.36 -2.73 -5.73
CA LEU A 117 -2.68 -2.31 -6.10
C LEU A 117 -3.23 -3.67 -6.52
N THR A 118 -4.08 -4.26 -5.70
CA THR A 118 -5.09 -5.17 -6.21
C THR A 118 -5.77 -4.32 -7.25
N GLU A 119 -5.21 -4.30 -8.47
CA GLU A 119 -5.83 -3.77 -9.64
C GLU A 119 -7.17 -4.49 -9.59
N SER A 120 -8.21 -3.72 -9.30
CA SER A 120 -9.55 -4.26 -9.36
C SER A 120 -9.64 -4.93 -10.73
N PRO A 121 -10.03 -6.22 -10.78
CA PRO A 121 -9.95 -7.00 -12.00
C PRO A 121 -10.49 -6.20 -13.17
N LEU A 122 -9.80 -6.16 -14.30
CA LEU A 122 -10.27 -5.32 -15.42
C LEU A 122 -11.54 -5.90 -16.06
N ASP A 123 -11.78 -7.21 -15.89
CA ASP A 123 -12.86 -7.95 -16.51
C ASP A 123 -13.53 -8.93 -15.54
N TYR A 124 -14.79 -9.27 -15.81
CA TYR A 124 -15.46 -10.39 -15.14
C TYR A 124 -14.83 -11.72 -15.55
N GLN A 125 -14.37 -12.51 -14.57
CA GLN A 125 -13.74 -13.80 -14.83
C GLN A 125 -14.23 -14.87 -13.85
N LEU A 126 -14.78 -15.97 -14.36
CA LEU A 126 -15.04 -17.18 -13.56
C LEU A 126 -13.89 -18.16 -13.76
N TYR A 127 -13.26 -18.60 -12.68
CA TYR A 127 -12.16 -19.57 -12.71
C TYR A 127 -12.68 -21.01 -12.69
N GLN A 128 -11.80 -21.94 -13.08
CA GLN A 128 -12.06 -23.36 -12.89
C GLN A 128 -12.06 -23.66 -11.39
N ASN A 129 -13.06 -24.40 -10.92
CA ASN A 129 -13.12 -24.81 -9.52
C ASN A 129 -11.89 -25.65 -9.15
N PHE A 130 -11.37 -25.47 -7.93
CA PHE A 130 -10.22 -26.21 -7.43
C PHE A 130 -10.52 -26.82 -6.04
N PRO A 131 -10.24 -28.12 -5.83
CA PRO A 131 -9.78 -29.10 -6.82
C PRO A 131 -10.86 -29.46 -7.87
N ASN A 132 -10.46 -29.97 -9.03
CA ASN A 132 -11.35 -30.60 -10.02
C ASN A 132 -10.57 -31.73 -10.74
N PRO A 133 -10.92 -33.02 -10.55
CA PRO A 133 -12.06 -33.54 -9.78
C PRO A 133 -11.98 -33.25 -8.27
N PHE A 134 -13.12 -33.22 -7.58
CA PHE A 134 -13.18 -32.91 -6.14
C PHE A 134 -13.88 -33.99 -5.31
N ASN A 135 -13.56 -34.04 -4.00
CA ASN A 135 -14.23 -34.90 -3.00
C ASN A 135 -14.01 -34.39 -1.54
N PRO A 136 -15.05 -34.11 -0.74
CA PRO A 136 -16.42 -33.75 -1.15
C PRO A 136 -16.56 -32.26 -1.46
N SER A 137 -15.54 -31.44 -1.22
CA SER A 137 -15.60 -29.99 -1.34
C SER A 137 -14.73 -29.44 -2.46
N THR A 138 -15.15 -28.33 -3.05
CA THR A 138 -14.39 -27.57 -4.04
C THR A 138 -14.60 -26.08 -3.84
N THR A 139 -13.64 -25.29 -4.30
CA THR A 139 -13.67 -23.85 -4.21
C THR A 139 -13.92 -23.26 -5.59
N ILE A 140 -14.90 -22.36 -5.69
CA ILE A 140 -15.25 -21.61 -6.90
C ILE A 140 -14.78 -20.17 -6.70
N GLN A 141 -13.94 -19.71 -7.62
CA GLN A 141 -13.30 -18.41 -7.56
C GLN A 141 -13.75 -17.58 -8.77
N PHE A 142 -13.94 -16.28 -8.57
CA PHE A 142 -14.26 -15.36 -9.66
C PHE A 142 -13.86 -13.93 -9.32
N ASP A 143 -13.67 -13.14 -10.37
CA ASP A 143 -13.30 -11.74 -10.30
C ASP A 143 -14.46 -10.85 -10.72
N LEU A 144 -14.62 -9.74 -10.01
CA LEU A 144 -15.58 -8.68 -10.30
C LEU A 144 -14.83 -7.36 -10.56
N PRO A 145 -15.02 -6.71 -11.72
CA PRO A 145 -14.39 -5.44 -12.04
C PRO A 145 -15.02 -4.22 -11.36
N GLN A 146 -16.23 -4.40 -10.82
CA GLN A 146 -17.00 -3.37 -10.14
C GLN A 146 -18.00 -4.03 -9.17
N PRO A 147 -18.50 -3.29 -8.15
CA PRO A 147 -19.54 -3.79 -7.27
C PRO A 147 -20.72 -4.33 -8.07
N SER A 148 -21.13 -5.55 -7.77
CA SER A 148 -22.07 -6.29 -8.61
C SER A 148 -23.08 -7.08 -7.78
N MET A 149 -24.28 -7.23 -8.33
CA MET A 149 -25.28 -8.14 -7.81
C MET A 149 -25.07 -9.53 -8.40
N VAL A 150 -24.72 -10.50 -7.55
CA VAL A 150 -24.20 -11.82 -7.95
C VAL A 150 -25.16 -12.95 -7.58
N THR A 151 -25.37 -13.85 -8.53
CA THR A 151 -26.06 -15.13 -8.33
C THR A 151 -25.15 -16.27 -8.79
N LEU A 152 -24.84 -17.20 -7.89
CA LEU A 152 -24.01 -18.37 -8.15
C LEU A 152 -24.79 -19.64 -7.83
N LYS A 153 -25.05 -20.45 -8.86
CA LYS A 153 -25.90 -21.64 -8.77
C LYS A 153 -25.24 -22.86 -9.39
N ILE A 154 -25.56 -24.03 -8.85
CA ILE A 154 -25.05 -25.33 -9.29
C ILE A 154 -26.19 -26.16 -9.89
N TYR A 155 -25.91 -26.81 -11.01
CA TYR A 155 -26.86 -27.60 -11.79
C TYR A 155 -26.30 -29.00 -12.07
N ASN A 156 -27.19 -29.97 -12.19
CA ASN A 156 -26.86 -31.30 -12.72
C ASN A 156 -26.92 -31.34 -14.26
N MET A 157 -26.63 -32.50 -14.85
CA MET A 157 -26.67 -32.69 -16.32
C MET A 157 -28.07 -32.52 -16.94
N LEU A 158 -29.14 -32.61 -16.15
CA LEU A 158 -30.51 -32.38 -16.58
C LEU A 158 -30.93 -30.90 -16.46
N GLY A 159 -30.02 -30.01 -16.01
CA GLY A 159 -30.30 -28.61 -15.78
C GLY A 159 -31.11 -28.33 -14.50
N GLN A 160 -31.25 -29.30 -13.61
CA GLN A 160 -31.92 -29.09 -12.32
C GLN A 160 -30.96 -28.37 -11.37
N GLU A 161 -31.43 -27.34 -10.69
CA GLU A 161 -30.70 -26.64 -9.63
C GLU A 161 -30.50 -27.59 -8.44
N ILE A 162 -29.25 -27.76 -8.04
CA ILE A 162 -28.84 -28.63 -6.92
C ILE A 162 -28.51 -27.80 -5.68
N ALA A 163 -27.90 -26.62 -5.88
CA ALA A 163 -27.55 -25.72 -4.81
C ALA A 163 -27.45 -24.28 -5.31
N THR A 164 -27.73 -23.34 -4.43
CA THR A 164 -27.49 -21.90 -4.63
C THR A 164 -26.47 -21.45 -3.59
N LEU A 165 -25.32 -20.95 -4.05
CA LEU A 165 -24.22 -20.48 -3.19
C LEU A 165 -24.32 -18.99 -2.89
N ALA A 166 -24.86 -18.23 -3.85
CA ALA A 166 -25.21 -16.81 -3.70
C ALA A 166 -26.48 -16.55 -4.50
N ASP A 167 -27.44 -15.82 -3.92
CA ASP A 167 -28.69 -15.47 -4.57
C ASP A 167 -28.89 -13.96 -4.52
N ASN A 168 -28.72 -13.30 -5.67
CA ASN A 168 -28.81 -11.85 -5.81
C ASN A 168 -28.10 -11.09 -4.66
N GLN A 169 -26.87 -11.52 -4.34
CA GLN A 169 -26.07 -10.98 -3.25
C GLN A 169 -25.18 -9.85 -3.77
N GLN A 170 -25.17 -8.71 -3.07
CA GLN A 170 -24.27 -7.62 -3.37
C GLN A 170 -22.85 -7.98 -2.94
N LEU A 171 -21.90 -7.94 -3.87
CA LEU A 171 -20.49 -8.14 -3.61
C LEU A 171 -19.70 -6.92 -4.10
N GLU A 172 -18.70 -6.53 -3.32
CA GLU A 172 -17.71 -5.53 -3.73
C GLU A 172 -16.86 -6.04 -4.89
N ASP A 173 -16.20 -5.13 -5.58
CA ASP A 173 -15.24 -5.46 -6.64
C ASP A 173 -14.02 -6.22 -6.08
N GLY A 174 -13.29 -6.89 -6.98
CA GLY A 174 -12.17 -7.74 -6.63
C GLY A 174 -12.44 -9.24 -6.72
N TYR A 175 -11.53 -9.98 -6.11
CA TYR A 175 -11.54 -11.44 -6.07
C TYR A 175 -12.54 -11.97 -5.05
N GLN A 176 -13.38 -12.91 -5.47
CA GLN A 176 -14.43 -13.53 -4.67
C GLN A 176 -14.29 -15.05 -4.67
N GLU A 177 -14.62 -15.67 -3.53
CA GLU A 177 -14.48 -17.11 -3.34
C GLU A 177 -15.67 -17.73 -2.59
N PHE A 178 -16.20 -18.83 -3.14
CA PHE A 178 -17.28 -19.61 -2.53
C PHE A 178 -16.89 -21.08 -2.45
N THR A 179 -17.07 -21.69 -1.27
CA THR A 179 -16.87 -23.14 -1.08
C THR A 179 -18.17 -23.88 -1.33
N PHE A 180 -18.10 -24.96 -2.11
CA PHE A 180 -19.21 -25.90 -2.31
C PHE A 180 -18.91 -27.24 -1.66
N ASP A 181 -19.91 -27.83 -1.02
CA ASP A 181 -19.85 -29.15 -0.39
C ASP A 181 -20.88 -30.11 -1.01
N ALA A 182 -20.40 -31.18 -1.63
CA ALA A 182 -21.17 -32.17 -2.35
C ALA A 182 -21.47 -33.46 -1.54
N ARG A 183 -21.34 -33.47 -0.21
CA ARG A 183 -21.56 -34.69 0.61
C ARG A 183 -22.91 -35.38 0.36
N ASN A 184 -23.94 -34.63 0.01
CA ASN A 184 -25.33 -35.08 -0.14
C ASN A 184 -25.78 -35.36 -1.59
N ILE A 185 -24.86 -35.37 -2.56
CA ILE A 185 -25.19 -35.61 -3.98
C ILE A 185 -24.42 -36.81 -4.54
N ALA A 186 -24.84 -37.32 -5.70
CA ALA A 186 -24.20 -38.47 -6.36
C ALA A 186 -22.93 -38.05 -7.11
N SER A 187 -21.96 -38.95 -7.28
CA SER A 187 -20.80 -38.69 -8.15
C SER A 187 -21.24 -38.45 -9.59
N GLY A 188 -20.55 -37.55 -10.29
CA GLY A 188 -20.91 -37.20 -11.67
C GLY A 188 -20.42 -35.83 -12.10
N ALA A 189 -20.82 -35.44 -13.31
CA ALA A 189 -20.56 -34.12 -13.86
C ALA A 189 -21.66 -33.13 -13.43
N TYR A 190 -21.22 -31.94 -13.02
CA TYR A 190 -22.06 -30.83 -12.61
C TYR A 190 -21.62 -29.56 -13.32
N PHE A 191 -22.50 -28.56 -13.32
CA PHE A 191 -22.22 -27.24 -13.86
C PHE A 191 -22.45 -26.19 -12.79
N TYR A 192 -21.64 -25.14 -12.78
CA TYR A 192 -21.88 -23.96 -11.97
C TYR A 192 -21.98 -22.74 -12.89
N ARG A 193 -22.96 -21.89 -12.62
CA ARG A 193 -23.25 -20.69 -13.39
C ARG A 193 -23.16 -19.47 -12.49
N LEU A 194 -22.32 -18.53 -12.89
CA LEU A 194 -22.22 -17.21 -12.31
C LEU A 194 -23.02 -16.24 -13.18
N SER A 195 -23.90 -15.46 -12.55
CA SER A 195 -24.56 -14.31 -13.16
C SER A 195 -24.27 -13.08 -12.31
N ALA A 196 -23.70 -12.04 -12.90
CA ALA A 196 -23.31 -10.80 -12.23
C ALA A 196 -23.85 -9.60 -12.98
N THR A 197 -24.47 -8.65 -12.27
CA THR A 197 -24.96 -7.39 -12.84
C THR A 197 -24.25 -6.24 -12.13
N GLY A 198 -23.50 -5.44 -12.89
CA GLY A 198 -22.80 -4.27 -12.36
C GLY A 198 -23.77 -3.24 -11.77
N ILE A 199 -23.46 -2.76 -10.57
CA ILE A 199 -24.18 -1.66 -9.93
C ILE A 199 -23.58 -0.35 -10.45
N PRO A 200 -24.35 0.51 -11.11
CA PRO A 200 -23.82 1.76 -11.65
C PRO A 200 -23.41 2.66 -10.49
N SER A 201 -22.18 3.17 -10.55
CA SER A 201 -21.72 4.28 -9.71
C SER A 201 -22.12 5.60 -10.38
N ASP A 202 -22.56 6.57 -9.58
CA ASP A 202 -23.18 7.84 -10.01
C ASP A 202 -22.37 8.68 -11.03
N ASP A 203 -21.11 8.32 -11.29
CA ASP A 203 -20.19 9.02 -12.19
C ASP A 203 -20.07 8.42 -13.61
N ASN A 204 -20.69 7.26 -13.90
CA ASN A 204 -20.64 6.67 -15.24
C ASN A 204 -22.00 6.09 -15.68
N ASP A 205 -22.60 6.70 -16.72
CA ASP A 205 -23.73 6.16 -17.52
C ASP A 205 -23.30 4.93 -18.35
N GLN A 206 -22.60 3.97 -17.75
CA GLN A 206 -22.40 2.66 -18.37
C GLN A 206 -23.58 1.77 -18.04
N GLN A 207 -24.30 1.38 -19.08
CA GLN A 207 -25.41 0.42 -19.03
C GLN A 207 -24.99 -0.82 -18.20
N SER A 208 -25.72 -1.14 -17.13
CA SER A 208 -25.52 -2.37 -16.35
C SER A 208 -25.63 -3.60 -17.25
N ALA A 209 -24.49 -4.11 -17.72
CA ALA A 209 -24.44 -5.31 -18.53
C ALA A 209 -24.56 -6.54 -17.62
N LEU A 210 -25.47 -7.45 -17.95
CA LEU A 210 -25.55 -8.75 -17.30
C LEU A 210 -24.42 -9.65 -17.84
N TYR A 211 -23.48 -10.00 -16.97
CA TYR A 211 -22.47 -11.01 -17.26
C TYR A 211 -22.99 -12.37 -16.82
N THR A 212 -22.90 -13.39 -17.68
CA THR A 212 -23.23 -14.78 -17.33
C THR A 212 -22.23 -15.74 -17.95
N ILE A 213 -21.64 -16.59 -17.11
CA ILE A 213 -20.68 -17.62 -17.52
C ILE A 213 -20.96 -18.93 -16.78
N THR A 214 -20.75 -20.05 -17.46
CA THR A 214 -20.97 -21.39 -16.92
C THR A 214 -19.72 -22.24 -17.10
N ARG A 215 -19.37 -23.03 -16.10
CA ARG A 215 -18.27 -23.99 -16.14
C ARG A 215 -18.71 -25.36 -15.62
N LYS A 216 -18.00 -26.39 -16.07
CA LYS A 216 -18.22 -27.78 -15.65
C LYS A 216 -17.29 -28.15 -14.49
N MET A 217 -17.75 -29.03 -13.61
CA MET A 217 -16.96 -29.64 -12.53
C MET A 217 -17.28 -31.13 -12.42
N LEU A 218 -16.32 -31.91 -11.90
CA LEU A 218 -16.43 -33.36 -11.75
C LEU A 218 -16.32 -33.74 -10.28
N PHE A 219 -17.38 -34.34 -9.73
CA PHE A 219 -17.41 -34.86 -8.37
C PHE A 219 -17.22 -36.37 -8.37
N LEU A 220 -16.29 -36.86 -7.54
CA LEU A 220 -15.99 -38.28 -7.37
C LEU A 220 -16.09 -38.61 -5.88
N LYS A 221 -16.86 -39.64 -5.51
CA LYS A 221 -17.03 -40.09 -4.13
C LYS A 221 -16.25 -41.37 -3.88
#